data_AF-A0AAW2DGC7-F1
#
_entry.id   AF-A0AAW2DGC7-F1
#
_cell.length_a   1.000
_cell.length_b   1.000
_cell.length_c   1.000
_cell.angle_alpha   90.00
_cell.angle_beta   90.00
_cell.angle_gamma   90.00
#
_symmetry.space_group_name_H-M   'P 1'
#
loop_
_entity.id
_entity.type
_entity.pdbx_description
1 polymer ?
#
loop_
_entity_poly.entity_id
_entity_poly.type
_entity_poly.pdbx_seq_one_letter_code
_entity_poly.pdbx_strand_id
1 'polypeptide(L)'
;MKRHSGPSMGFVKLRLGVHRTPDMVAETAMKWTKVLRTGAIGARFMGVDRSTIMFTMERGQDTAELKEFVLDQPEAYEIKIGDQAFRRPGDPPLEEVLAKLHNEKNKVDDTNPTKNGKQLKEEL
;
A
#
# COMPACT_ATOMS: atom_id res chain seq x y z
N MET A 1 8.14 -27.29 0.80
CA MET A 1 8.52 -25.86 0.70
C MET A 1 10.03 -25.75 0.73
N LYS A 2 10.67 -25.20 -0.30
CA LYS A 2 12.12 -24.93 -0.29
C LYS A 2 12.38 -23.77 0.68
N ARG A 3 13.10 -24.02 1.77
CA ARG A 3 13.53 -22.96 2.69
C ARG A 3 14.50 -22.06 1.93
N HIS A 4 14.12 -20.81 1.69
CA HIS A 4 15.05 -19.80 1.18
C HIS A 4 15.99 -19.43 2.32
N SER A 5 17.25 -19.88 2.25
CA SER A 5 18.25 -19.59 3.28
C SER A 5 19.04 -18.31 3.04
N GLY A 6 18.80 -17.63 1.91
CA GLY A 6 19.48 -16.37 1.56
C GLY A 6 18.67 -15.12 1.92
N PRO A 7 19.25 -13.94 1.70
CA PRO A 7 18.54 -12.68 1.86
C PRO A 7 17.27 -12.64 1.01
N SER A 8 16.25 -11.96 1.51
CA SER A 8 15.01 -11.71 0.78
C SER A 8 14.63 -10.24 0.86
N MET A 9 13.95 -9.77 -0.17
CA MET A 9 13.38 -8.43 -0.21
C MET A 9 11.96 -8.49 -0.73
N GLY A 10 11.20 -7.45 -0.42
CA GLY A 10 9.83 -7.34 -0.86
C GLY A 10 9.25 -5.97 -0.60
N PHE A 11 7.97 -5.84 -0.93
CA PHE A 11 7.24 -4.59 -0.85
C PHE A 11 5.93 -4.81 -0.12
N VAL A 12 5.54 -3.84 0.69
CA VAL A 12 4.25 -3.75 1.32
C VAL A 12 3.53 -2.56 0.70
N LYS A 13 2.36 -2.81 0.12
CA LYS A 13 1.41 -1.80 -0.30
C LYS A 13 0.50 -1.46 0.87
N LEU A 14 0.40 -0.18 1.18
CA LEU A 14 -0.44 0.33 2.25
C LEU A 14 -1.89 0.51 1.77
N ARG A 15 -2.83 0.51 2.71
CA ARG A 15 -4.26 0.77 2.45
C ARG A 15 -4.44 2.06 1.66
N LEU A 16 -5.10 1.92 0.51
CA LEU A 16 -5.49 3.03 -0.36
C LEU A 16 -6.57 3.91 0.30
N GLY A 17 -6.71 5.15 -0.17
CA GLY A 17 -7.70 6.11 0.36
C GLY A 17 -7.31 6.81 1.67
N VAL A 18 -6.23 6.39 2.32
CA VAL A 18 -5.69 7.05 3.50
C VAL A 18 -4.61 8.06 3.10
N HIS A 19 -4.80 9.32 3.44
CA HIS A 19 -3.80 10.37 3.21
C HIS A 19 -2.56 10.14 4.06
N ARG A 20 -1.37 10.16 3.44
CA ARG A 20 -0.07 10.00 4.11
C ARG A 20 0.98 10.93 3.51
N THR A 21 1.88 11.41 4.37
CA THR A 21 3.13 12.02 3.94
C THR A 21 4.26 10.97 3.88
N PRO A 22 5.37 11.24 3.16
CA PRO A 22 6.53 10.35 3.19
C PRO A 22 7.06 10.09 4.60
N ASP A 23 7.05 11.11 5.48
CA ASP A 23 7.50 10.98 6.86
C ASP A 23 6.64 10.02 7.68
N MET A 24 5.31 10.05 7.49
CA MET A 24 4.41 9.08 8.14
C MET A 24 4.73 7.64 7.72
N VAL A 25 5.01 7.42 6.44
CA VAL A 25 5.38 6.08 5.93
C VAL A 25 6.74 5.65 6.48
N ALA A 26 7.71 6.56 6.53
CA ALA A 26 9.02 6.30 7.14
C ALA A 26 8.90 5.97 8.64
N GLU A 27 8.02 6.65 9.36
CA GLU A 27 7.73 6.36 10.77
C GLU A 27 7.10 4.98 10.95
N THR A 28 6.11 4.61 10.14
CA THR A 28 5.52 3.27 10.12
C THR A 28 6.59 2.20 9.86
N ALA A 29 7.43 2.39 8.84
CA ALA A 29 8.53 1.48 8.54
C ALA A 29 9.52 1.34 9.71
N MET A 30 9.86 2.45 10.38
CA MET A 30 10.74 2.43 11.55
C MET A 30 10.10 1.68 12.73
N LYS A 31 8.81 1.87 12.98
CA LYS A 31 8.05 1.16 14.02
C LYS A 31 8.07 -0.35 13.76
N TRP A 32 7.73 -0.78 12.54
CA TRP A 32 7.74 -2.19 12.16
C TRP A 32 9.14 -2.82 12.28
N THR A 33 10.18 -2.10 11.87
CA THR A 33 11.57 -2.55 12.04
C THR A 33 11.94 -2.77 13.51
N LYS A 34 11.52 -1.85 14.40
CA LYS A 34 11.78 -1.97 15.84
C LYS A 34 11.05 -3.18 16.44
N VAL A 35 9.78 -3.39 16.08
CA VAL A 35 8.97 -4.52 16.57
C VAL A 35 9.57 -5.86 16.14
N LEU A 36 9.90 -6.03 14.86
CA LEU A 36 10.48 -7.29 14.38
C LEU A 36 11.85 -7.57 14.97
N ARG A 37 12.67 -6.54 15.18
CA ARG A 37 13.96 -6.70 15.87
C ARG A 37 13.78 -7.21 17.30
N THR A 38 12.75 -6.77 18.03
CA THR A 38 12.46 -7.33 19.37
C THR A 38 12.01 -8.78 19.32
N GLY A 39 11.40 -9.22 18.21
CA GLY A 39 11.04 -10.61 17.95
C GLY A 39 12.18 -11.46 17.36
N ALA A 40 13.43 -10.97 17.36
CA ALA A 40 14.60 -11.61 16.74
C ALA A 40 14.49 -11.89 15.22
N ILE A 41 13.54 -11.23 14.53
CA ILE A 41 13.40 -11.30 13.08
C ILE A 41 14.27 -10.21 12.46
N GLY A 42 15.27 -10.62 11.67
CA GLY A 42 16.25 -9.76 11.01
C GLY A 42 15.71 -9.03 9.78
N ALA A 43 14.56 -8.37 9.90
CA ALA A 43 13.92 -7.61 8.82
C ALA A 43 14.02 -6.09 9.06
N ARG A 44 14.31 -5.35 7.99
CA ARG A 44 14.41 -3.89 7.98
C ARG A 44 13.44 -3.31 6.96
N PHE A 45 12.60 -2.39 7.39
CA PHE A 45 11.65 -1.68 6.52
C PHE A 45 12.13 -0.26 6.22
N MET A 46 11.78 0.24 5.04
CA MET A 46 12.08 1.59 4.55
C MET A 46 10.90 2.11 3.72
N GLY A 47 10.46 3.35 3.96
CA GLY A 47 9.46 3.99 3.11
C GLY A 47 10.01 4.28 1.71
N VAL A 48 9.25 3.93 0.68
CA VAL A 48 9.61 4.19 -0.73
C VAL A 48 8.83 5.39 -1.27
N ASP A 49 7.52 5.40 -1.02
CA ASP A 49 6.61 6.47 -1.41
C ASP A 49 5.48 6.59 -0.37
N ARG A 50 4.44 7.39 -0.65
CA ARG A 50 3.32 7.63 0.28
C ARG A 50 2.42 6.41 0.54
N SER A 51 2.62 5.32 -0.18
CA SER A 51 1.78 4.11 -0.19
C SER A 51 2.57 2.80 -0.20
N THR A 52 3.90 2.86 -0.27
CA THR A 52 4.77 1.69 -0.40
C THR A 52 5.88 1.71 0.63
N ILE A 53 6.04 0.58 1.32
CA ILE A 53 7.19 0.29 2.19
C ILE A 53 7.96 -0.87 1.55
N MET A 54 9.28 -0.75 1.42
CA MET A 54 10.15 -1.86 1.05
C MET A 54 10.70 -2.51 2.32
N PHE A 55 10.95 -3.82 2.28
CA PHE A 55 11.70 -4.50 3.32
C PHE A 55 12.83 -5.34 2.75
N THR A 56 13.87 -5.52 3.57
CA THR A 56 14.94 -6.48 3.35
C THR A 56 15.06 -7.36 4.58
N MET A 57 15.40 -8.63 4.39
CA MET A 57 15.56 -9.60 5.46
C MET A 57 16.81 -10.43 5.23
N GLU A 58 17.63 -10.60 6.27
CA GLU A 58 18.90 -11.33 6.18
C GLU A 58 18.68 -12.83 6.01
N ARG A 59 17.64 -13.38 6.64
CA ARG A 59 17.29 -14.80 6.62
C ARG A 59 15.91 -15.00 6.00
N GLY A 60 15.85 -15.48 4.76
CA GLY A 60 14.61 -15.82 4.06
C GLY A 60 13.72 -16.89 4.72
N GLN A 61 14.15 -17.48 5.84
CA GLN A 61 13.43 -18.53 6.55
C GLN A 61 12.25 -17.97 7.36
N ASP A 62 12.30 -16.70 7.75
CA ASP A 62 11.30 -16.07 8.64
C ASP A 62 10.21 -15.32 7.84
N THR A 63 10.09 -15.60 6.53
CA THR A 63 9.11 -14.92 5.66
C THR A 63 7.65 -15.17 6.07
N ALA A 64 7.37 -16.30 6.73
CA ALA A 64 6.02 -16.63 7.17
C ALA A 64 5.58 -15.73 8.32
N GLU A 65 6.43 -15.59 9.34
CA GLU A 65 6.20 -14.71 10.49
C GLU A 65 6.16 -13.24 10.07
N LEU A 66 7.06 -12.82 9.16
CA LEU A 66 7.02 -11.49 8.57
C LEU A 66 5.69 -11.20 7.87
N LYS A 67 5.21 -12.14 7.05
CA LYS A 67 3.94 -12.01 6.34
C LYS A 67 2.78 -11.90 7.32
N GLU A 68 2.75 -12.74 8.35
CA GLU A 68 1.70 -12.70 9.39
C GLU A 68 1.71 -11.37 10.14
N PHE A 69 2.89 -10.92 10.59
CA PHE A 69 3.05 -9.62 11.24
C PHE A 69 2.55 -8.47 10.36
N VAL A 70 2.99 -8.40 9.10
CA VAL A 70 2.60 -7.32 8.18
C VAL A 70 1.10 -7.36 7.92
N LEU A 71 0.52 -8.55 7.67
CA LEU A 71 -0.91 -8.68 7.42
C LEU A 71 -1.76 -8.42 8.66
N ASP A 72 -1.21 -8.42 9.87
CA ASP A 72 -1.89 -7.98 11.09
C ASP A 72 -1.93 -6.44 11.19
N GLN A 73 -0.98 -5.72 10.59
CA GLN A 73 -0.93 -4.25 10.65
C GLN A 73 -2.05 -3.58 9.84
N PRO A 74 -2.89 -2.73 10.44
CA PRO A 74 -4.05 -2.15 9.77
C PRO A 74 -3.69 -1.29 8.57
N GLU A 75 -2.48 -0.71 8.53
CA GLU A 75 -1.99 0.06 7.41
C GLU A 75 -1.65 -0.80 6.20
N ALA A 76 -1.38 -2.09 6.38
CA ALA A 76 -1.00 -2.99 5.29
C ALA A 76 -2.22 -3.45 4.48
N TYR A 77 -2.03 -3.53 3.17
CA TYR A 77 -3.02 -4.06 2.25
C TYR A 77 -2.51 -5.33 1.57
N GLU A 78 -1.31 -5.26 0.98
CA GLU A 78 -0.69 -6.37 0.28
C GLU A 78 0.80 -6.43 0.60
N ILE A 79 1.32 -7.63 0.85
CA ILE A 79 2.77 -7.89 0.95
C ILE A 79 3.20 -8.76 -0.22
N LYS A 80 4.22 -8.30 -0.96
CA LYS A 80 4.86 -9.02 -2.06
C LYS A 80 6.26 -9.47 -1.65
N ILE A 81 6.53 -10.77 -1.80
CA ILE A 81 7.82 -11.40 -1.54
C ILE A 81 8.23 -12.16 -2.79
N GLY A 82 9.27 -11.69 -3.50
CA GLY A 82 9.56 -12.16 -4.85
C GLY A 82 8.34 -11.93 -5.77
N ASP A 83 7.85 -13.00 -6.40
CA ASP A 83 6.68 -12.94 -7.30
C ASP A 83 5.34 -13.21 -6.61
N GLN A 84 5.36 -13.55 -5.32
CA GLN A 84 4.15 -13.90 -4.57
C GLN A 84 3.59 -12.69 -3.85
N ALA A 85 2.29 -12.42 -4.06
CA ALA A 85 1.54 -11.39 -3.36
C ALA A 85 0.55 -12.02 -2.37
N PHE A 86 0.49 -11.49 -1.15
CA PHE A 86 -0.38 -11.96 -0.09
C PHE A 86 -1.22 -10.80 0.45
N ARG A 87 -2.48 -11.09 0.75
CA ARG A 87 -3.50 -10.15 1.24
C ARG A 87 -4.28 -10.79 2.38
N ARG A 88 -5.02 -9.97 3.13
CA ARG A 88 -5.97 -10.49 4.13
C ARG A 88 -7.15 -11.18 3.43
N PRO A 89 -7.78 -12.19 4.06
CA PRO A 89 -8.99 -12.80 3.53
C PRO A 89 -10.05 -11.72 3.21
N GLY A 90 -10.62 -11.77 2.00
CA GLY A 90 -11.65 -10.83 1.55
C GLY A 90 -11.13 -9.58 0.83
N ASP A 91 -9.83 -9.25 0.91
CA ASP A 91 -9.28 -8.12 0.16
C ASP A 91 -9.10 -8.50 -1.33
N PRO A 92 -9.68 -7.73 -2.28
CA PRO A 92 -9.52 -7.98 -3.72
C PRO A 92 -8.06 -7.74 -4.18
N PRO A 93 -7.69 -8.12 -5.41
CA PRO A 93 -6.39 -7.76 -5.98
C PRO A 93 -6.20 -6.25 -6.06
N LEU A 94 -4.96 -5.78 -5.82
CA LEU A 94 -4.65 -4.34 -5.86
C LEU A 94 -5.03 -3.71 -7.20
N GLU A 95 -4.79 -4.40 -8.31
CA GLU A 95 -5.14 -3.95 -9.66
C GLU A 95 -6.65 -3.70 -9.81
N GLU A 96 -7.49 -4.56 -9.24
CA GLU A 96 -8.94 -4.38 -9.25
C GLU A 96 -9.37 -3.16 -8.45
N VAL A 97 -8.72 -2.90 -7.30
CA VAL A 97 -9.02 -1.69 -6.50
C VAL A 97 -8.61 -0.43 -7.24
N LEU A 98 -7.42 -0.43 -7.85
CA LEU A 98 -6.95 0.70 -8.65
C LEU A 98 -7.88 0.95 -9.85
N ALA A 99 -8.34 -0.10 -10.53
CA ALA A 99 -9.29 0.01 -11.64
C ALA A 99 -10.63 0.60 -11.18
N LYS A 100 -11.15 0.17 -10.03
CA LYS A 100 -12.38 0.74 -9.44
C LYS A 100 -12.22 2.22 -9.11
N LEU A 101 -11.12 2.61 -8.46
CA LEU A 101 -10.83 4.00 -8.12
C LEU A 101 -10.69 4.89 -9.37
N HIS A 102 -10.06 4.38 -10.43
CA HIS A 102 -9.94 5.09 -11.70
C HIS A 102 -11.32 5.28 -12.37
N ASN A 103 -12.14 4.24 -12.37
CA ASN A 103 -13.49 4.30 -12.95
C ASN A 103 -14.42 5.23 -12.17
N GLU A 104 -14.31 5.27 -10.83
CA GLU A 104 -15.04 6.22 -10.00
C GLU A 104 -14.63 7.66 -10.30
N LYS A 105 -13.33 7.92 -10.45
CA LYS A 105 -12.84 9.25 -10.81
C LYS A 105 -13.38 9.71 -12.17
N ASN A 106 -13.39 8.84 -13.18
CA ASN A 106 -13.93 9.16 -14.50
C ASN A 106 -15.44 9.43 -14.48
N LYS A 107 -16.20 8.69 -13.66
CA LYS A 107 -17.65 8.91 -13.52
C LYS A 107 -17.99 10.27 -12.90
N VAL A 108 -17.17 10.79 -11.99
CA VAL A 108 -17.40 12.11 -11.40
C VAL A 108 -17.24 13.22 -12.45
N ASP A 109 -16.26 13.08 -13.35
CA ASP A 109 -16.06 14.03 -14.45
C ASP A 109 -17.21 14.00 -15.48
N ASP A 110 -17.81 12.83 -15.73
CA ASP A 110 -18.98 12.69 -16.64
C ASP A 110 -20.30 13.22 -16.05
N THR A 111 -20.37 13.56 -14.76
CA THR A 111 -21.57 14.07 -14.09
C THR A 111 -21.65 15.58 -13.94
N ASN A 112 -20.88 16.35 -14.70
CA ASN A 112 -21.14 17.78 -14.90
C ASN A 112 -21.93 18.02 -16.20
N PRO A 113 -23.27 17.88 -16.22
CA PRO A 113 -24.05 18.45 -17.31
C PRO A 113 -24.00 19.96 -17.16
N THR A 114 -23.20 20.59 -18.02
CA THR A 114 -23.27 22.01 -18.32
C THR A 114 -24.68 22.36 -18.80
N LYS A 115 -25.53 22.92 -17.93
CA LYS A 115 -26.81 23.59 -18.25
C LYS A 115 -27.16 24.52 -17.09
N ASN A 116 -27.52 25.79 -17.17
CA ASN A 116 -27.86 26.78 -18.22
C ASN A 116 -27.66 28.16 -17.51
N GLY A 117 -27.19 29.26 -18.13
CA GLY A 117 -27.85 30.04 -19.17
C GLY A 117 -28.70 31.19 -18.58
N LYS A 118 -28.29 32.46 -18.79
CA LYS A 118 -29.09 33.71 -18.96
C LYS A 118 -28.17 34.94 -18.77
N GLN A 119 -27.72 35.55 -19.87
CA GLN A 119 -28.30 36.78 -20.45
C GLN A 119 -27.86 38.05 -19.69
N LEU A 120 -26.81 38.72 -20.20
CA LEU A 120 -26.72 40.18 -20.13
C LEU A 120 -26.65 40.69 -21.57
N LYS A 121 -27.79 41.15 -22.07
CA LYS A 121 -27.85 42.17 -23.11
C LYS A 121 -28.19 43.48 -22.40
N GLU A 122 -27.65 44.56 -22.97
CA GLU A 122 -28.13 45.96 -22.86
C GLU A 122 -27.84 46.66 -21.51
N GLU A 123 -27.31 47.89 -21.43
CA GLU A 123 -27.29 49.02 -22.38
C GLU A 123 -26.03 49.91 -22.21
N LEU A 124 -25.69 50.55 -23.33
CA LEU A 124 -25.04 51.87 -23.58
C LEU A 124 -23.94 52.40 -22.65
#